data_AF-A0A7V2TPN3-F1
#
_entry.id   AF-A0A7V2TPN3-F1
#
_cell.length_a   1.000
_cell.length_b   1.000
_cell.length_c   1.000
_cell.angle_alpha   90.00
_cell.angle_beta   90.00
_cell.angle_gamma   90.00
#
_symmetry.space_group_name_H-M   'P 1'
#
loop_
_entity.id
_entity.type
_entity.pdbx_description
1 polymer ?
#
loop_
_entity_poly.entity_id
_entity_poly.type
_entity_poly.pdbx_seq_one_letter_code
_entity_poly.pdbx_strand_id
1 'polypeptide(L)'
;MFRQRNLIFAGLFVIFGCLLTPDSGWAGWWHLPQLPSGSVVRDVNRYYDLTPRIARADSNVEVVIRPLYDHCRFKPEAQYKVTYTALDQIYGDSPLPPGKQTDITPAEDGTMRLSLYLASEQAHLIFIEETLADKKKTIGPFVVYSLKEDLFALRPWKGDFHMHSHNSDGVESPAYVAGVCRRVGLDFMALTDHHKHTPSLEAAAFYKDVPIDLKIYGGEEIHAPDNPVHIVAFGTRDGVSQLYRDNPEGEKQVREEIAKIKDSLGTLPDGVDPWHAAACRWVVDRIHERGGLAMLCHPYWVTRNAHNVGEPLLDYLLRSNFDMLELVSGDNWEEIRQYDQNALQAAMWQNKLMEGVRIPVVGISDTHGMERSEQFGRYFTVCFAPSADLDNLQQAMKSGMAVAVETVRGDRPLVYGSWRLVKYAHFLLKEVLPQHDELCYEEGRLMLQYAAGDPSAAELLGAMRGRVAKLYDTYWMK
;
A
#
# COMPACT_ATOMS: atom_id res chain seq x y z
N MET A 1 55.11 23.91 -32.02
CA MET A 1 55.48 22.85 -32.99
C MET A 1 55.55 21.54 -32.22
N PHE A 2 54.67 20.57 -32.58
CA PHE A 2 54.69 19.13 -32.22
C PHE A 2 54.58 18.71 -30.75
N ARG A 3 53.77 17.74 -30.33
CA ARG A 3 52.59 17.01 -30.88
C ARG A 3 52.03 16.22 -29.68
N GLN A 4 50.76 16.40 -29.34
CA GLN A 4 50.02 15.49 -28.46
C GLN A 4 49.91 14.11 -29.12
N ARG A 5 50.19 13.03 -28.38
CA ARG A 5 49.86 11.66 -28.78
C ARG A 5 48.49 11.30 -28.22
N ASN A 6 47.51 11.25 -29.10
CA ASN A 6 46.22 10.61 -28.87
C ASN A 6 46.43 9.10 -28.72
N LEU A 7 46.03 8.54 -27.59
CA LEU A 7 45.73 7.12 -27.44
C LEU A 7 44.22 6.96 -27.52
N ILE A 8 43.74 6.63 -28.72
CA ILE A 8 42.36 6.21 -28.95
C ILE A 8 42.28 4.74 -28.56
N PHE A 9 41.66 4.44 -27.42
CA PHE A 9 41.17 3.10 -27.14
C PHE A 9 39.88 2.90 -27.95
N ALA A 10 40.00 2.16 -29.06
CA ALA A 10 38.85 1.66 -29.79
C ALA A 10 38.22 0.50 -29.00
N GLY A 11 37.32 0.84 -28.07
CA GLY A 11 36.43 -0.12 -27.44
C GLY A 11 35.34 -0.52 -28.43
N LEU A 12 35.43 -1.75 -28.94
CA LEU A 12 34.36 -2.41 -29.71
C LEU A 12 33.12 -2.48 -28.82
N PHE A 13 32.17 -1.55 -28.99
CA PHE A 13 30.83 -1.68 -28.44
C PHE A 13 30.11 -2.76 -29.26
N VAL A 14 30.23 -4.01 -28.80
CA VAL A 14 29.28 -5.05 -29.18
C VAL A 14 27.99 -4.72 -28.47
N ILE A 15 27.13 -3.97 -29.15
CA ILE A 15 25.72 -3.81 -28.75
C ILE A 15 25.10 -5.21 -28.94
N PHE A 16 25.07 -5.98 -27.87
CA PHE A 16 24.10 -7.06 -27.74
C PHE A 16 22.72 -6.40 -27.65
N GLY A 17 22.15 -6.09 -28.80
CA GLY A 17 20.72 -5.89 -28.92
C GLY A 17 20.07 -7.20 -28.52
N CYS A 18 19.66 -7.30 -27.25
CA CYS A 18 18.65 -8.26 -26.87
C CYS A 18 17.44 -7.95 -27.74
N LEU A 19 17.26 -8.72 -28.80
CA LEU A 19 15.99 -8.91 -29.46
C LEU A 19 15.04 -9.44 -28.38
N LEU A 20 14.36 -8.52 -27.70
CA LEU A 20 13.15 -8.81 -26.95
C LEU A 20 12.21 -9.46 -27.95
N THR A 21 12.02 -10.77 -27.84
CA THR A 21 10.94 -11.44 -28.53
C THR A 21 9.65 -10.78 -28.06
N PRO A 22 8.83 -10.20 -28.96
CA PRO A 22 7.51 -9.65 -28.60
C PRO A 22 6.51 -10.75 -28.16
N ASP A 23 6.89 -12.02 -28.31
CA ASP A 23 6.02 -13.18 -28.20
C ASP A 23 5.72 -13.67 -26.77
N SER A 24 6.25 -13.03 -25.73
CA SER A 24 5.96 -13.49 -24.37
C SER A 24 4.56 -13.11 -23.88
N GLY A 25 3.82 -12.20 -24.55
CA GLY A 25 2.50 -11.73 -24.10
C GLY A 25 2.51 -11.02 -22.73
N TRP A 26 3.68 -10.84 -22.12
CA TRP A 26 3.86 -10.17 -20.84
C TRP A 26 4.72 -8.93 -21.04
N ALA A 27 4.07 -7.77 -21.11
CA ALA A 27 4.76 -6.51 -20.88
C ALA A 27 5.31 -6.50 -19.44
N GLY A 28 6.62 -6.30 -19.28
CA GLY A 28 7.22 -6.01 -17.97
C GLY A 28 6.61 -4.75 -17.36
N TRP A 29 6.72 -4.56 -16.03
CA TRP A 29 6.13 -3.42 -15.31
C TRP A 29 6.39 -2.06 -16.00
N TRP A 30 7.60 -1.87 -16.50
CA TRP A 30 8.06 -0.67 -17.22
C TRP A 30 7.42 -0.39 -18.57
N HIS A 31 6.73 -1.39 -19.12
CA HIS A 31 6.04 -1.31 -20.41
C HIS A 31 4.52 -1.26 -20.23
N LEU A 32 4.04 -1.30 -18.99
CA LEU A 32 2.63 -1.14 -18.69
C LEU A 32 2.23 0.34 -18.81
N PRO A 33 1.06 0.64 -19.38
CA PRO A 33 0.58 2.01 -19.48
C PRO A 33 0.29 2.61 -18.09
N GLN A 34 0.49 3.93 -17.99
CA GLN A 34 0.07 4.73 -16.84
C GLN A 34 -1.30 5.36 -17.10
N LEU A 35 -2.10 5.46 -16.05
CA LEU A 35 -3.37 6.18 -16.03
C LEU A 35 -3.16 7.64 -15.56
N PRO A 36 -4.14 8.55 -15.74
CA PRO A 36 -4.08 9.93 -15.23
C PRO A 36 -3.67 10.09 -13.75
N SER A 37 -4.05 9.15 -12.89
CA SER A 37 -3.65 9.06 -11.48
C SER A 37 -2.16 8.78 -11.27
N GLY A 38 -1.44 8.38 -12.33
CA GLY A 38 -0.07 7.88 -12.27
C GLY A 38 0.03 6.37 -12.04
N SER A 39 -1.08 5.70 -11.70
CA SER A 39 -1.09 4.25 -11.46
C SER A 39 -0.83 3.46 -12.73
N VAL A 40 -0.05 2.38 -12.57
CA VAL A 40 0.35 1.50 -13.66
C VAL A 40 -0.68 0.38 -13.82
N VAL A 41 -1.27 0.24 -15.01
CA VAL A 41 -2.35 -0.71 -15.28
C VAL A 41 -1.96 -1.71 -16.36
N ARG A 42 -2.50 -2.94 -16.33
CA ARG A 42 -2.37 -3.83 -17.47
C ARG A 42 -3.06 -3.27 -18.70
N ASP A 43 -2.39 -3.35 -19.85
CA ASP A 43 -2.91 -2.80 -21.10
C ASP A 43 -4.30 -3.35 -21.46
N VAL A 44 -4.52 -4.65 -21.27
CA VAL A 44 -5.81 -5.32 -21.48
C VAL A 44 -6.93 -4.71 -20.62
N ASN A 45 -6.65 -4.30 -19.37
CA ASN A 45 -7.65 -3.73 -18.47
C ASN A 45 -8.15 -2.35 -18.93
N ARG A 46 -7.48 -1.71 -19.89
CA ARG A 46 -7.95 -0.46 -20.50
C ARG A 46 -9.07 -0.67 -21.51
N TYR A 47 -9.12 -1.85 -22.13
CA TYR A 47 -10.02 -2.14 -23.26
C TYR A 47 -11.06 -3.21 -22.95
N TYR A 48 -10.86 -3.97 -21.88
CA TYR A 48 -11.73 -5.06 -21.49
C TYR A 48 -11.99 -5.02 -19.99
N ASP A 49 -13.22 -5.34 -19.63
CA ASP A 49 -13.59 -5.64 -18.26
C ASP A 49 -13.66 -7.16 -18.04
N LEU A 50 -13.25 -7.59 -16.85
CA LEU A 50 -13.18 -8.98 -16.42
C LEU A 50 -13.97 -9.11 -15.14
N THR A 51 -15.00 -9.95 -15.13
CA THR A 51 -15.86 -10.15 -13.95
C THR A 51 -16.11 -11.64 -13.68
N PRO A 52 -15.97 -12.11 -12.44
CA PRO A 52 -15.30 -11.43 -11.32
C PRO A 52 -13.78 -11.37 -11.53
N ARG A 53 -13.10 -10.43 -10.85
CA ARG A 53 -11.63 -10.42 -10.72
C ARG A 53 -11.18 -11.17 -9.47
N ILE A 54 -12.01 -11.19 -8.43
CA ILE A 54 -11.78 -11.91 -7.18
C ILE A 54 -12.91 -12.92 -6.99
N ALA A 55 -12.57 -14.19 -6.80
CA ALA A 55 -13.54 -15.28 -6.66
C ALA A 55 -13.20 -16.19 -5.48
N ARG A 56 -14.12 -17.10 -5.14
CA ARG A 56 -13.88 -18.13 -4.13
C ARG A 56 -12.99 -19.25 -4.68
N ALA A 57 -12.00 -19.66 -3.91
CA ALA A 57 -11.19 -20.84 -4.21
C ALA A 57 -12.04 -22.11 -4.19
N ASP A 58 -11.58 -23.11 -4.95
CA ASP A 58 -12.16 -24.45 -5.03
C ASP A 58 -13.65 -24.44 -5.46
N SER A 59 -13.99 -23.54 -6.37
CA SER A 59 -15.34 -23.36 -6.87
C SER A 59 -15.39 -23.24 -8.40
N ASN A 60 -16.54 -23.59 -8.99
CA ASN A 60 -16.84 -23.32 -10.39
C ASN A 60 -17.35 -21.89 -10.53
N VAL A 61 -16.73 -21.11 -11.41
CA VAL A 61 -16.99 -19.69 -11.60
C VAL A 61 -17.20 -19.41 -13.08
N GLU A 62 -18.26 -18.67 -13.39
CA GLU A 62 -18.40 -18.06 -14.72
C GLU A 62 -17.58 -16.77 -14.75
N VAL A 63 -16.55 -16.76 -15.59
CA VAL A 63 -15.73 -15.58 -15.87
C VAL A 63 -16.21 -14.96 -17.17
N VAL A 64 -16.53 -13.66 -17.12
CA VAL A 64 -17.02 -12.88 -18.25
C VAL A 64 -16.00 -11.82 -18.61
N ILE A 65 -15.55 -11.84 -19.87
CA ILE A 65 -14.68 -10.82 -20.46
C ILE A 65 -15.53 -9.99 -21.43
N ARG A 66 -15.64 -8.70 -21.15
CA ARG A 66 -16.43 -7.74 -21.92
C ARG A 66 -15.53 -6.71 -22.60
N PRO A 67 -15.57 -6.54 -23.93
CA PRO A 67 -14.91 -5.41 -24.59
C PRO A 67 -15.62 -4.10 -24.23
N LEU A 68 -14.85 -3.05 -23.95
CA LEU A 68 -15.36 -1.73 -23.54
C LEU A 68 -15.63 -0.80 -24.73
N TYR A 69 -14.96 -1.02 -25.86
CA TYR A 69 -14.99 -0.11 -27.01
C TYR A 69 -15.15 -0.86 -28.33
N ASP A 70 -15.63 -0.15 -29.36
CA ASP A 70 -15.94 -0.75 -30.66
C ASP A 70 -14.74 -1.41 -31.34
N HIS A 71 -13.56 -0.82 -31.21
CA HIS A 71 -12.33 -1.31 -31.85
C HIS A 71 -11.73 -2.57 -31.19
N CYS A 72 -12.21 -2.96 -30.01
CA CYS A 72 -11.78 -4.17 -29.30
C CYS A 72 -12.88 -5.24 -29.20
N ARG A 73 -14.03 -5.05 -29.87
CA ARG A 73 -15.11 -6.05 -29.89
C ARG A 73 -14.63 -7.35 -30.53
N PHE A 74 -15.13 -8.47 -29.99
CA PHE A 74 -14.96 -9.77 -30.62
C PHE A 74 -15.76 -9.82 -31.94
N LYS A 75 -15.17 -10.43 -32.96
CA LYS A 75 -15.65 -10.41 -34.34
C LYS A 75 -16.33 -11.74 -34.68
N PRO A 76 -17.57 -11.74 -35.19
CA PRO A 76 -18.27 -12.98 -35.56
C PRO A 76 -17.53 -13.84 -36.59
N GLU A 77 -16.75 -13.21 -37.46
CA GLU A 77 -15.99 -13.87 -38.52
C GLU A 77 -14.61 -14.42 -38.08
N ALA A 78 -14.18 -14.13 -36.85
CA ALA A 78 -12.92 -14.62 -36.30
C ALA A 78 -13.11 -15.93 -35.52
N GLN A 79 -12.07 -16.78 -35.51
CA GLN A 79 -12.00 -17.96 -34.66
C GLN A 79 -11.26 -17.62 -33.38
N TYR A 80 -11.79 -18.07 -32.23
CA TYR A 80 -11.19 -17.81 -30.93
C TYR A 80 -10.82 -19.11 -30.23
N LYS A 81 -9.64 -19.12 -29.62
CA LYS A 81 -9.21 -20.16 -28.70
C LYS A 81 -8.86 -19.54 -27.36
N VAL A 82 -9.20 -20.22 -26.28
CA VAL A 82 -8.82 -19.81 -24.94
C VAL A 82 -7.86 -20.80 -24.31
N THR A 83 -6.84 -20.24 -23.67
CA THR A 83 -5.92 -20.93 -22.78
C THR A 83 -6.17 -20.48 -21.35
N TYR A 84 -6.45 -21.43 -20.46
CA TYR A 84 -6.56 -21.21 -19.01
C TYR A 84 -5.44 -21.92 -18.27
N THR A 85 -4.83 -21.24 -17.30
CA THR A 85 -3.75 -21.77 -16.47
C THR A 85 -3.82 -21.23 -15.03
N ALA A 86 -3.91 -22.11 -14.04
CA ALA A 86 -3.66 -21.75 -12.64
C ALA A 86 -2.15 -21.48 -12.44
N LEU A 87 -1.75 -20.36 -11.84
CA LEU A 87 -0.34 -19.96 -11.86
C LEU A 87 0.55 -20.87 -11.00
N ASP A 88 0.08 -21.28 -9.82
CA ASP A 88 0.75 -22.23 -8.96
C ASP A 88 0.38 -23.66 -9.40
N GLN A 89 1.27 -24.27 -10.16
CA GLN A 89 1.09 -25.60 -10.72
C GLN A 89 1.24 -26.68 -9.63
N ILE A 90 0.26 -27.58 -9.52
CA ILE A 90 0.37 -28.80 -8.71
C ILE A 90 0.80 -29.94 -9.64
N TYR A 91 2.06 -30.34 -9.55
CA TYR A 91 2.60 -31.48 -10.30
C TYR A 91 2.35 -32.77 -9.52
N GLY A 92 1.09 -33.25 -9.51
CA GLY A 92 0.72 -34.59 -9.04
C GLY A 92 0.69 -35.63 -10.17
N ASP A 93 0.19 -36.85 -9.90
CA ASP A 93 0.07 -37.94 -10.89
C ASP A 93 -0.92 -37.64 -12.04
N SER A 94 -1.70 -36.57 -11.93
CA SER A 94 -2.52 -36.00 -13.01
C SER A 94 -2.38 -34.48 -12.98
N PRO A 95 -1.26 -33.94 -13.47
CA PRO A 95 -1.11 -32.51 -13.58
C PRO A 95 -2.17 -32.00 -14.57
N LEU A 96 -2.85 -30.89 -14.26
CA LEU A 96 -3.52 -30.11 -15.30
C LEU A 96 -2.39 -29.54 -16.17
N PRO A 97 -2.15 -30.02 -17.40
CA PRO A 97 -1.07 -29.45 -18.20
C PRO A 97 -1.39 -27.97 -18.42
N PRO A 98 -0.44 -27.05 -18.11
CA PRO A 98 -0.65 -25.65 -18.42
C PRO A 98 -0.88 -25.54 -19.93
N GLY A 99 -1.78 -24.66 -20.35
CA GLY A 99 -1.83 -24.32 -21.76
C GLY A 99 -2.80 -25.10 -22.65
N LYS A 100 -3.73 -25.93 -22.13
CA LYS A 100 -4.71 -26.57 -23.02
C LYS A 100 -5.59 -25.50 -23.66
N GLN A 101 -5.44 -25.33 -24.98
CA GLN A 101 -6.31 -24.50 -25.79
C GLN A 101 -7.66 -25.18 -26.01
N THR A 102 -8.73 -24.41 -25.87
CA THR A 102 -10.10 -24.83 -26.18
C THR A 102 -10.76 -23.79 -27.08
N ASP A 103 -11.58 -24.24 -28.02
CA ASP A 103 -12.32 -23.32 -28.88
C ASP A 103 -13.39 -22.58 -28.05
N ILE A 104 -13.56 -21.29 -28.32
CA ILE A 104 -14.58 -20.46 -27.69
C ILE A 104 -15.24 -19.57 -28.73
N THR A 105 -16.49 -19.18 -28.49
CA THR A 105 -17.23 -18.27 -29.37
C THR A 105 -17.81 -17.14 -28.52
N PRO A 106 -17.80 -15.89 -29.02
CA PRO A 106 -18.49 -14.80 -28.32
C PRO A 106 -19.97 -15.15 -28.12
N ALA A 107 -20.51 -14.79 -26.96
CA ALA A 107 -21.94 -14.84 -26.70
C ALA A 107 -22.68 -13.78 -27.53
N GLU A 108 -24.01 -13.91 -27.63
CA GLU A 108 -24.86 -12.98 -28.40
C GLU A 108 -24.73 -11.52 -27.95
N ASP A 109 -24.42 -11.29 -26.66
CA ASP A 109 -24.20 -9.97 -26.07
C ASP A 109 -22.78 -9.40 -26.35
N GLY A 110 -21.97 -10.09 -27.14
CA GLY A 110 -20.61 -9.69 -27.51
C GLY A 110 -19.56 -9.93 -26.42
N THR A 111 -19.86 -10.74 -25.38
CA THR A 111 -18.91 -11.11 -24.33
C THR A 111 -18.26 -12.47 -24.56
N MET A 112 -17.11 -12.72 -23.96
CA MET A 112 -16.53 -14.07 -23.84
C MET A 112 -16.84 -14.62 -22.45
N ARG A 113 -17.45 -15.81 -22.38
CA ARG A 113 -17.88 -16.43 -21.13
C ARG A 113 -17.21 -17.78 -20.93
N LEU A 114 -16.57 -17.97 -19.79
CA LEU A 114 -15.80 -19.17 -19.46
C LEU A 114 -16.29 -19.76 -18.15
N SER A 115 -16.65 -21.04 -18.15
CA SER A 115 -16.90 -21.78 -16.92
C SER A 115 -15.59 -22.43 -16.47
N LEU A 116 -14.99 -21.90 -15.40
CA LEU A 116 -13.68 -22.31 -14.91
C LEU A 116 -13.79 -22.86 -13.48
N TYR A 117 -13.08 -23.94 -13.20
CA TYR A 117 -12.83 -24.37 -11.82
C TYR A 117 -11.56 -23.70 -11.30
N LEU A 118 -11.71 -22.81 -10.32
CA LEU A 118 -10.61 -22.02 -9.77
C LEU A 118 -10.01 -22.75 -8.56
N ALA A 119 -9.04 -23.63 -8.81
CA ALA A 119 -8.43 -24.47 -7.79
C ALA A 119 -7.51 -23.69 -6.84
N SER A 120 -7.66 -23.92 -5.52
CA SER A 120 -6.84 -23.33 -4.45
C SER A 120 -6.82 -21.81 -4.43
N GLU A 121 -6.15 -21.21 -3.44
CA GLU A 121 -5.98 -19.76 -3.35
C GLU A 121 -4.77 -19.30 -4.16
N GLN A 122 -5.03 -18.75 -5.34
CA GLN A 122 -3.98 -18.33 -6.28
C GLN A 122 -4.51 -17.43 -7.41
N ALA A 123 -3.58 -16.93 -8.23
CA ALA A 123 -3.87 -16.25 -9.48
C ALA A 123 -4.13 -17.27 -10.62
N HIS A 124 -5.06 -16.92 -11.50
CA HIS A 124 -5.53 -17.72 -12.63
C HIS A 124 -5.45 -16.90 -13.90
N LEU A 125 -4.77 -17.41 -14.92
CA LEU A 125 -4.48 -16.71 -16.16
C LEU A 125 -5.36 -17.21 -17.29
N ILE A 126 -5.85 -16.26 -18.08
CA ILE A 126 -6.65 -16.52 -19.28
C ILE A 126 -6.04 -15.74 -20.45
N PHE A 127 -5.77 -16.44 -21.55
CA PHE A 127 -5.34 -15.86 -22.82
C PHE A 127 -6.33 -16.24 -23.92
N ILE A 128 -6.71 -15.29 -24.75
CA ILE A 128 -7.56 -15.53 -25.91
C ILE A 128 -6.72 -15.33 -27.17
N GLU A 129 -6.63 -16.35 -28.02
CA GLU A 129 -6.05 -16.26 -29.36
C GLU A 129 -7.17 -15.98 -30.37
N GLU A 130 -7.13 -14.82 -31.02
CA GLU A 130 -7.97 -14.47 -32.17
C GLU A 130 -7.24 -14.90 -33.45
N THR A 131 -7.94 -15.63 -34.32
CA THR A 131 -7.49 -15.92 -35.70
C THR A 131 -8.48 -15.33 -36.70
N LEU A 132 -8.01 -14.41 -37.53
CA LEU A 132 -8.81 -13.77 -38.59
C LEU A 132 -7.99 -13.65 -39.88
N ALA A 133 -8.49 -14.20 -40.99
CA ALA A 133 -7.80 -14.19 -42.30
C ALA A 133 -6.32 -14.61 -42.18
N ASP A 134 -6.07 -15.75 -41.52
CA ASP A 134 -4.75 -16.33 -41.23
C ASP A 134 -3.80 -15.50 -40.36
N LYS A 135 -4.27 -14.36 -39.81
CA LYS A 135 -3.53 -13.58 -38.82
C LYS A 135 -3.94 -13.97 -37.41
N LYS A 136 -2.95 -14.23 -36.57
CA LYS A 136 -3.14 -14.53 -35.15
C LYS A 136 -2.82 -13.32 -34.28
N LYS A 137 -3.62 -13.12 -33.23
CA LYS A 137 -3.37 -12.12 -32.19
C LYS A 137 -3.75 -12.68 -30.83
N THR A 138 -2.91 -12.47 -29.84
CA THR A 138 -3.23 -12.77 -28.43
C THR A 138 -3.90 -11.57 -27.76
N ILE A 139 -4.97 -11.83 -27.02
CA ILE A 139 -5.70 -10.89 -26.18
C ILE A 139 -5.58 -11.38 -24.74
N GLY A 140 -5.00 -10.56 -23.86
CA GLY A 140 -4.68 -10.91 -22.48
C GLY A 140 -3.22 -10.56 -22.13
N PRO A 141 -2.68 -11.05 -21.00
CA PRO A 141 -3.34 -11.95 -20.05
C PRO A 141 -4.46 -11.26 -19.26
N PHE A 142 -5.59 -11.95 -19.12
CA PHE A 142 -6.57 -11.67 -18.08
C PHE A 142 -6.22 -12.46 -16.83
N VAL A 143 -6.43 -11.87 -15.64
CA VAL A 143 -6.07 -12.51 -14.38
C VAL A 143 -7.24 -12.45 -13.40
N VAL A 144 -7.65 -13.61 -12.90
CA VAL A 144 -8.59 -13.75 -11.78
C VAL A 144 -7.81 -14.24 -10.57
N TYR A 145 -8.09 -13.72 -9.37
CA TYR A 145 -7.54 -14.26 -8.13
C TYR A 145 -8.63 -15.00 -7.35
N SER A 146 -8.29 -16.17 -6.83
CA SER A 146 -9.20 -16.98 -6.01
C SER A 146 -8.75 -16.94 -4.57
N LEU A 147 -9.68 -16.78 -3.63
CA LEU A 147 -9.43 -16.62 -2.20
C LEU A 147 -10.19 -17.66 -1.38
N LYS A 148 -9.59 -18.09 -0.27
CA LYS A 148 -10.34 -18.79 0.78
C LYS A 148 -11.29 -17.81 1.49
N GLU A 149 -12.33 -18.36 2.12
CA GLU A 149 -13.47 -17.58 2.62
C GLU A 149 -13.07 -16.46 3.61
N ASP A 150 -12.06 -16.70 4.44
CA ASP A 150 -11.58 -15.74 5.44
C ASP A 150 -11.02 -14.46 4.81
N LEU A 151 -10.26 -14.56 3.71
CA LEU A 151 -9.73 -13.39 2.99
C LEU A 151 -10.73 -12.87 1.93
N PHE A 152 -11.58 -13.74 1.39
CA PHE A 152 -12.65 -13.37 0.45
C PHE A 152 -13.68 -12.41 1.08
N ALA A 153 -13.96 -12.60 2.38
CA ALA A 153 -14.87 -11.75 3.16
C ALA A 153 -14.33 -10.34 3.42
N LEU A 154 -13.06 -10.06 3.11
CA LEU A 154 -12.41 -8.78 3.36
C LEU A 154 -12.30 -7.93 2.08
N ARG A 155 -11.96 -6.65 2.27
CA ARG A 155 -11.60 -5.73 1.18
C ARG A 155 -10.22 -5.11 1.45
N PRO A 156 -9.45 -4.81 0.39
CA PRO A 156 -8.22 -4.06 0.53
C PRO A 156 -8.54 -2.57 0.69
N TRP A 157 -7.96 -1.95 1.71
CA TRP A 157 -8.03 -0.53 1.98
C TRP A 157 -6.62 0.04 1.97
N LYS A 158 -6.36 1.00 1.08
CA LYS A 158 -5.05 1.65 0.94
C LYS A 158 -4.96 2.83 1.90
N GLY A 159 -3.87 2.97 2.65
CA GLY A 159 -3.74 4.09 3.57
C GLY A 159 -2.31 4.46 3.94
N ASP A 160 -2.18 5.68 4.43
CA ASP A 160 -0.96 6.31 4.91
C ASP A 160 -1.32 7.14 6.15
N PHE A 161 -0.59 6.94 7.24
CA PHE A 161 -0.92 7.51 8.55
C PHE A 161 0.33 7.93 9.33
N HIS A 162 1.40 8.30 8.62
CA HIS A 162 2.56 9.00 9.16
C HIS A 162 2.93 10.08 8.15
N MET A 163 2.39 11.29 8.36
CA MET A 163 2.51 12.42 7.44
C MET A 163 2.35 13.72 8.22
N HIS A 164 3.00 14.77 7.74
CA HIS A 164 3.11 16.05 8.44
C HIS A 164 2.48 17.19 7.66
N SER A 165 1.85 18.12 8.38
CA SER A 165 1.29 19.36 7.84
C SER A 165 2.15 20.56 8.26
N HIS A 166 1.80 21.76 7.81
CA HIS A 166 2.44 23.00 8.27
C HIS A 166 2.23 23.30 9.76
N ASN A 167 1.50 22.46 10.48
CA ASN A 167 1.34 22.59 11.92
C ASN A 167 2.53 22.01 12.70
N SER A 168 3.33 21.09 12.14
CA SER A 168 4.68 20.79 12.63
C SER A 168 5.74 21.37 11.69
N ASP A 169 6.22 20.55 10.78
CA ASP A 169 7.36 20.77 9.89
C ASP A 169 7.08 20.25 8.47
N GLY A 170 5.84 19.85 8.19
CA GLY A 170 5.33 19.71 6.84
C GLY A 170 5.07 21.05 6.14
N VAL A 171 4.65 21.00 4.88
CA VAL A 171 4.45 22.20 4.05
C VAL A 171 2.97 22.55 3.86
N GLU A 172 2.13 21.56 3.60
CA GLU A 172 0.74 21.77 3.21
C GLU A 172 -0.24 21.81 4.40
N SER A 173 -1.42 22.39 4.20
CA SER A 173 -2.46 22.49 5.25
C SER A 173 -3.24 21.19 5.44
N PRO A 174 -3.82 20.94 6.63
CA PRO A 174 -4.50 19.67 6.90
C PRO A 174 -5.58 19.28 5.88
N ALA A 175 -6.42 20.23 5.49
CA ALA A 175 -7.46 19.99 4.47
C ALA A 175 -6.89 19.70 3.08
N TYR A 176 -5.75 20.33 2.73
CA TYR A 176 -5.04 20.05 1.48
C TYR A 176 -4.44 18.64 1.49
N VAL A 177 -3.76 18.27 2.57
CA VAL A 177 -3.16 16.94 2.75
C VAL A 177 -4.21 15.84 2.57
N ALA A 178 -5.40 15.98 3.16
CA ALA A 178 -6.47 15.02 2.95
C ALA A 178 -6.95 14.92 1.48
N GLY A 179 -7.06 16.05 0.78
CA GLY A 179 -7.41 16.05 -0.64
C GLY A 179 -6.38 15.35 -1.52
N VAL A 180 -5.08 15.59 -1.29
CA VAL A 180 -4.01 14.89 -2.03
C VAL A 180 -3.89 13.42 -1.64
N CYS A 181 -4.15 13.06 -0.38
CA CYS A 181 -4.22 11.66 0.07
C CYS A 181 -5.24 10.89 -0.75
N ARG A 182 -6.45 11.44 -0.89
CA ARG A 182 -7.46 10.81 -1.76
C ARG A 182 -7.00 10.79 -3.22
N ARG A 183 -6.38 11.87 -3.70
CA ARG A 183 -5.90 11.96 -5.09
C ARG A 183 -4.88 10.87 -5.47
N VAL A 184 -4.10 10.36 -4.51
CA VAL A 184 -3.13 9.26 -4.73
C VAL A 184 -3.69 7.88 -4.38
N GLY A 185 -5.01 7.76 -4.20
CA GLY A 185 -5.68 6.49 -4.00
C GLY A 185 -5.82 6.04 -2.55
N LEU A 186 -5.64 6.91 -1.55
CA LEU A 186 -5.86 6.49 -0.16
C LEU A 186 -7.36 6.39 0.14
N ASP A 187 -7.73 5.35 0.88
CA ASP A 187 -9.05 5.09 1.47
C ASP A 187 -9.12 5.58 2.91
N PHE A 188 -8.00 5.56 3.62
CA PHE A 188 -7.89 6.11 4.96
C PHE A 188 -6.56 6.82 5.18
N MET A 189 -6.57 7.77 6.11
CA MET A 189 -5.36 8.49 6.50
C MET A 189 -5.39 8.95 7.97
N ALA A 190 -4.23 9.34 8.47
CA ALA A 190 -4.10 10.24 9.60
C ALA A 190 -2.95 11.23 9.36
N LEU A 191 -3.12 12.47 9.79
CA LEU A 191 -2.00 13.37 10.03
C LEU A 191 -1.40 13.05 11.39
N THR A 192 -0.10 13.13 11.50
CA THR A 192 0.64 12.78 12.72
C THR A 192 1.71 13.82 13.01
N ASP A 193 1.36 15.10 12.86
CA ASP A 193 2.26 16.21 13.15
C ASP A 193 2.97 16.03 14.50
N HIS A 194 4.26 16.35 14.53
CA HIS A 194 5.09 16.25 15.74
C HIS A 194 4.43 16.95 16.94
N HIS A 195 4.19 16.17 17.99
CA HIS A 195 3.61 16.61 19.27
C HIS A 195 2.18 17.19 19.19
N LYS A 196 1.48 17.00 18.07
CA LYS A 196 0.21 17.66 17.80
C LYS A 196 -0.82 16.70 17.23
N HIS A 197 -1.84 16.41 18.02
CA HIS A 197 -3.02 15.65 17.56
C HIS A 197 -4.03 16.51 16.80
N THR A 198 -4.15 17.80 17.15
CA THR A 198 -5.14 18.74 16.60
C THR A 198 -5.22 18.79 15.06
N PRO A 199 -4.10 18.76 14.30
CA PRO A 199 -4.15 18.84 12.83
C PRO A 199 -4.95 17.70 12.18
N SER A 200 -4.87 16.48 12.73
CA SER A 200 -5.66 15.34 12.25
C SER A 200 -7.17 15.56 12.45
N LEU A 201 -7.56 16.14 13.60
CA LEU A 201 -8.94 16.51 13.89
C LEU A 201 -9.43 17.69 13.04
N GLU A 202 -8.54 18.64 12.73
CA GLU A 202 -8.84 19.76 11.83
C GLU A 202 -9.20 19.25 10.43
N ALA A 203 -8.38 18.35 9.86
CA ALA A 203 -8.67 17.71 8.57
C ALA A 203 -10.00 16.94 8.59
N ALA A 204 -10.24 16.14 9.63
CA ALA A 204 -11.48 15.39 9.78
C ALA A 204 -12.71 16.31 9.91
N ALA A 205 -12.60 17.38 10.70
CA ALA A 205 -13.67 18.35 10.90
C ALA A 205 -13.99 19.12 9.61
N PHE A 206 -12.97 19.48 8.82
CA PHE A 206 -13.13 20.21 7.56
C PHE A 206 -14.02 19.47 6.56
N TYR A 207 -13.89 18.14 6.47
CA TYR A 207 -14.65 17.30 5.54
C TYR A 207 -15.84 16.57 6.17
N LYS A 208 -16.15 16.79 7.45
CA LYS A 208 -17.16 16.02 8.20
C LYS A 208 -18.53 15.94 7.52
N ASP A 209 -18.98 17.06 6.95
CA ASP A 209 -20.29 17.18 6.30
C ASP A 209 -20.19 17.14 4.77
N VAL A 210 -19.02 16.82 4.23
CA VAL A 210 -18.77 16.69 2.79
C VAL A 210 -18.92 15.22 2.39
N PRO A 211 -19.67 14.90 1.32
CA PRO A 211 -19.92 13.53 0.92
C PRO A 211 -18.71 12.89 0.22
N ILE A 212 -17.65 12.60 0.97
CA ILE A 212 -16.44 11.92 0.51
C ILE A 212 -16.35 10.47 1.01
N ASP A 213 -15.55 9.65 0.34
CA ASP A 213 -15.25 8.26 0.72
C ASP A 213 -14.00 8.14 1.61
N LEU A 214 -13.05 9.09 1.55
CA LEU A 214 -11.83 9.08 2.37
C LEU A 214 -12.17 9.09 3.87
N LYS A 215 -11.58 8.16 4.61
CA LYS A 215 -11.64 8.12 6.08
C LYS A 215 -10.46 8.88 6.69
N ILE A 216 -10.73 9.86 7.53
CA ILE A 216 -9.71 10.69 8.18
C ILE A 216 -9.78 10.42 9.69
N TYR A 217 -8.69 9.91 10.25
CA TYR A 217 -8.62 9.49 11.65
C TYR A 217 -7.64 10.35 12.45
N GLY A 218 -7.83 10.34 13.77
CA GLY A 218 -6.94 11.03 14.71
C GLY A 218 -5.55 10.40 14.70
N GLY A 219 -4.51 11.22 14.77
CA GLY A 219 -3.13 10.77 14.82
C GLY A 219 -2.19 11.82 15.39
N GLU A 220 -1.01 11.36 15.83
CA GLU A 220 0.04 12.19 16.43
C GLU A 220 1.36 11.42 16.38
N GLU A 221 2.47 12.08 16.06
CA GLU A 221 3.81 11.56 16.33
C GLU A 221 4.34 12.12 17.65
N ILE A 222 4.63 11.22 18.59
CA ILE A 222 4.87 11.54 19.99
C ILE A 222 6.34 11.36 20.31
N HIS A 223 7.01 12.41 20.79
CA HIS A 223 8.34 12.29 21.41
C HIS A 223 8.24 12.58 22.91
N ALA A 224 8.41 11.52 23.71
CA ALA A 224 8.41 11.62 25.17
C ALA A 224 9.65 12.38 25.70
N PRO A 225 9.58 12.98 26.90
CA PRO A 225 10.72 13.69 27.49
C PRO A 225 11.98 12.81 27.59
N ASP A 226 13.10 13.32 27.08
CA ASP A 226 14.41 12.65 27.06
C ASP A 226 14.38 11.24 26.46
N ASN A 227 13.55 11.03 25.43
CA ASN A 227 13.48 9.78 24.68
C ASN A 227 13.76 10.03 23.20
N PRO A 228 14.72 9.31 22.57
CA PRO A 228 15.02 9.47 21.14
C PRO A 228 14.00 8.77 20.23
N VAL A 229 13.21 7.84 20.77
CA VAL A 229 12.28 7.02 19.98
C VAL A 229 11.05 7.82 19.61
N HIS A 230 10.78 7.91 18.31
CA HIS A 230 9.54 8.44 17.76
C HIS A 230 8.47 7.34 17.76
N ILE A 231 7.25 7.70 18.17
CA ILE A 231 6.13 6.77 18.28
C ILE A 231 4.89 7.42 17.68
N VAL A 232 4.32 6.81 16.65
CA VAL A 232 3.07 7.26 16.06
C VAL A 232 1.88 6.63 16.75
N ALA A 233 0.92 7.48 17.09
CA ALA A 233 -0.43 7.12 17.46
C ALA A 233 -1.35 7.14 16.23
N PHE A 234 -2.02 6.03 15.93
CA PHE A 234 -3.05 5.95 14.91
C PHE A 234 -4.44 5.66 15.50
N GLY A 235 -5.43 6.48 15.17
CA GLY A 235 -6.81 6.30 15.60
C GLY A 235 -7.11 6.75 17.03
N THR A 236 -6.27 7.61 17.62
CA THR A 236 -6.54 8.12 18.98
C THR A 236 -7.65 9.15 18.98
N ARG A 237 -8.48 9.14 20.04
CA ARG A 237 -9.54 10.15 20.23
C ARG A 237 -9.02 11.51 20.70
N ASP A 238 -7.86 11.55 21.36
CA ASP A 238 -7.21 12.74 21.92
C ASP A 238 -5.69 12.62 21.79
N GLY A 239 -4.97 13.74 21.93
CA GLY A 239 -3.51 13.76 21.95
C GLY A 239 -2.88 13.25 23.25
N VAL A 240 -1.66 12.74 23.14
CA VAL A 240 -0.77 12.35 24.25
C VAL A 240 0.18 13.49 24.57
N SER A 241 0.80 14.17 23.59
CA SER A 241 1.79 15.22 23.90
C SER A 241 1.19 16.43 24.61
N GLN A 242 -0.10 16.71 24.42
CA GLN A 242 -0.82 17.75 25.17
C GLN A 242 -0.80 17.56 26.70
N LEU A 243 -0.48 16.35 27.20
CA LEU A 243 -0.34 16.12 28.64
C LEU A 243 0.87 16.83 29.25
N TYR A 244 1.93 17.07 28.46
CA TYR A 244 3.19 17.62 28.97
C TYR A 244 3.76 18.77 28.15
N ARG A 245 3.44 18.85 26.85
CA ARG A 245 4.01 19.87 25.98
C ARG A 245 3.48 21.25 26.36
N ASP A 246 4.39 22.20 26.52
CA ASP A 246 4.12 23.57 26.97
C ASP A 246 3.37 23.66 28.31
N ASN A 247 3.42 22.59 29.11
CA ASN A 247 2.80 22.49 30.44
C ASN A 247 3.83 21.97 31.46
N PRO A 248 4.54 22.85 32.19
CA PRO A 248 5.60 22.43 33.12
C PRO A 248 5.14 21.46 34.22
N GLU A 249 3.92 21.62 34.74
CA GLU A 249 3.38 20.70 35.76
C GLU A 249 3.02 19.35 35.14
N GLY A 250 2.47 19.38 33.93
CA GLY A 250 2.22 18.18 33.13
C GLY A 250 3.51 17.41 32.81
N GLU A 251 4.56 18.10 32.36
CA GLU A 251 5.85 17.47 32.11
C GLU A 251 6.45 16.85 33.37
N LYS A 252 6.37 17.55 34.50
CA LYS A 252 6.79 17.01 35.79
C LYS A 252 6.02 15.73 36.13
N GLN A 253 4.69 15.74 36.00
CA GLN A 253 3.85 14.57 36.26
C GLN A 253 4.23 13.40 35.33
N VAL A 254 4.39 13.63 34.04
CA VAL A 254 4.77 12.59 33.07
C VAL A 254 6.14 12.00 33.41
N ARG A 255 7.11 12.83 33.78
CA ARG A 255 8.44 12.36 34.22
C ARG A 255 8.36 11.50 35.47
N GLU A 256 7.51 11.85 36.44
CA GLU A 256 7.27 11.04 37.64
C GLU A 256 6.61 9.69 37.31
N GLU A 257 5.67 9.66 36.35
CA GLU A 257 5.05 8.42 35.87
C GLU A 257 6.05 7.51 35.14
N ILE A 258 6.88 8.07 34.26
CA ILE A 258 7.96 7.34 33.57
C ILE A 258 8.96 6.78 34.60
N ALA A 259 9.35 7.56 35.62
CA ALA A 259 10.23 7.09 36.68
C ALA A 259 9.65 5.89 37.44
N LYS A 260 8.34 5.92 37.76
CA LYS A 260 7.65 4.77 38.39
C LYS A 260 7.65 3.54 37.49
N ILE A 261 7.43 3.71 36.18
CA ILE A 261 7.50 2.61 35.22
C ILE A 261 8.91 2.05 35.17
N LYS A 262 9.92 2.91 35.06
CA LYS A 262 11.35 2.55 35.05
C LYS A 262 11.71 1.68 36.25
N ASP A 263 11.30 2.08 37.45
CA ASP A 263 11.60 1.34 38.69
C ASP A 263 10.85 -0.02 38.76
N SER A 264 9.85 -0.24 37.90
CA SER A 264 9.12 -1.50 37.74
C SER A 264 9.65 -2.42 36.64
N LEU A 265 10.62 -1.99 35.80
CA LEU A 265 11.01 -2.72 34.57
C LEU A 265 11.80 -4.02 34.79
N GLY A 266 12.08 -4.42 36.03
CA GLY A 266 12.87 -5.62 36.32
C GLY A 266 14.29 -5.54 35.73
N THR A 267 14.90 -6.70 35.47
CA THR A 267 16.22 -6.77 34.84
C THR A 267 16.09 -6.56 33.33
N LEU A 268 16.72 -5.50 32.82
CA LEU A 268 16.76 -5.22 31.39
C LEU A 268 17.99 -5.87 30.72
N PRO A 269 17.92 -6.18 29.41
CA PRO A 269 19.08 -6.63 28.64
C PRO A 269 20.22 -5.60 28.62
N ASP A 270 21.44 -6.09 28.44
CA ASP A 270 22.64 -5.24 28.35
C ASP A 270 22.50 -4.19 27.22
N GLY A 271 22.81 -2.93 27.54
CA GLY A 271 22.74 -1.82 26.59
C GLY A 271 21.36 -1.18 26.41
N VAL A 272 20.31 -1.70 27.06
CA VAL A 272 18.99 -1.06 27.08
C VAL A 272 18.96 0.05 28.13
N ASP A 273 18.71 1.28 27.71
CA ASP A 273 18.51 2.41 28.63
C ASP A 273 17.15 2.26 29.36
N PRO A 274 17.12 2.20 30.71
CA PRO A 274 15.88 2.00 31.46
C PRO A 274 14.88 3.16 31.32
N TRP A 275 15.36 4.40 31.12
CA TRP A 275 14.48 5.55 30.93
C TRP A 275 13.80 5.48 29.57
N HIS A 276 14.55 5.22 28.49
CA HIS A 276 13.98 5.09 27.14
C HIS A 276 12.94 3.96 27.07
N ALA A 277 13.25 2.79 27.65
CA ALA A 277 12.30 1.68 27.73
C ALA A 277 11.00 2.06 28.48
N ALA A 278 11.14 2.76 29.61
CA ALA A 278 10.00 3.21 30.41
C ALA A 278 9.16 4.29 29.71
N ALA A 279 9.82 5.23 29.03
CA ALA A 279 9.17 6.29 28.27
C ALA A 279 8.38 5.72 27.09
N CYS A 280 8.95 4.77 26.35
CA CYS A 280 8.24 4.08 25.27
C CYS A 280 7.01 3.34 25.80
N ARG A 281 7.14 2.59 26.91
CA ARG A 281 6.00 1.93 27.55
C ARG A 281 4.93 2.92 27.99
N TRP A 282 5.33 4.04 28.60
CA TRP A 282 4.39 5.09 29.00
C TRP A 282 3.61 5.63 27.81
N VAL A 283 4.28 5.94 26.70
CA VAL A 283 3.61 6.42 25.47
C VAL A 283 2.62 5.39 24.96
N VAL A 284 3.04 4.13 24.80
CA VAL A 284 2.18 3.03 24.33
C VAL A 284 0.92 2.90 25.22
N ASP A 285 1.10 2.89 26.55
CA ASP A 285 -0.03 2.79 27.49
C ASP A 285 -1.00 3.98 27.32
N ARG A 286 -0.49 5.20 27.16
CA ARG A 286 -1.32 6.41 26.93
C ARG A 286 -2.05 6.38 25.59
N ILE A 287 -1.45 5.80 24.54
CA ILE A 287 -2.08 5.61 23.23
C ILE A 287 -3.25 4.61 23.34
N HIS A 288 -3.02 3.47 24.01
CA HIS A 288 -4.05 2.43 24.21
C HIS A 288 -5.22 2.95 25.04
N GLU A 289 -4.95 3.72 26.10
CA GLU A 289 -6.01 4.38 26.88
C GLU A 289 -6.91 5.27 26.02
N ARG A 290 -6.36 5.87 24.96
CA ARG A 290 -7.06 6.73 23.98
C ARG A 290 -7.68 5.95 22.82
N GLY A 291 -7.62 4.62 22.84
CA GLY A 291 -8.18 3.74 21.80
C GLY A 291 -7.36 3.69 20.50
N GLY A 292 -6.12 4.18 20.51
CA GLY A 292 -5.26 4.16 19.33
C GLY A 292 -4.38 2.91 19.25
N LEU A 293 -3.68 2.78 18.13
CA LEU A 293 -2.56 1.87 17.97
C LEU A 293 -1.23 2.62 18.07
N ALA A 294 -0.25 1.99 18.71
CA ALA A 294 1.11 2.50 18.82
C ALA A 294 2.02 1.85 17.77
N MET A 295 2.59 2.67 16.89
CA MET A 295 3.55 2.25 15.87
C MET A 295 4.98 2.61 16.29
N LEU A 296 5.89 1.65 16.19
CA LEU A 296 7.33 1.89 16.31
C LEU A 296 7.86 2.44 14.98
N CYS A 297 8.32 3.69 14.98
CA CYS A 297 8.68 4.42 13.77
C CYS A 297 10.15 4.21 13.36
N HIS A 298 10.36 4.16 12.04
CA HIS A 298 11.64 4.22 11.31
C HIS A 298 12.90 3.91 12.15
N PRO A 299 13.06 2.66 12.65
CA PRO A 299 14.10 2.34 13.63
C PRO A 299 15.53 2.50 13.10
N TYR A 300 15.73 2.41 11.78
CA TYR A 300 17.02 2.59 11.12
C TYR A 300 17.20 4.00 10.52
N TRP A 301 16.32 4.95 10.84
CA TRP A 301 16.50 6.34 10.43
C TRP A 301 17.86 6.87 10.88
N VAL A 302 18.63 7.40 9.91
CA VAL A 302 19.95 7.95 10.16
C VAL A 302 19.85 9.43 10.47
N THR A 303 20.11 9.77 11.73
CA THR A 303 20.19 11.15 12.21
C THR A 303 21.47 11.36 13.00
N ARG A 304 22.11 12.52 12.84
CA ARG A 304 23.39 12.84 13.50
C ARG A 304 24.49 11.78 13.27
N ASN A 305 24.52 11.20 12.07
CA ASN A 305 25.45 10.14 11.63
C ASN A 305 25.34 8.80 12.41
N ALA A 306 24.19 8.51 13.01
CA ALA A 306 23.90 7.22 13.66
C ALA A 306 22.44 6.82 13.43
N HIS A 307 22.10 5.54 13.65
CA HIS A 307 20.70 5.14 13.75
C HIS A 307 20.07 5.80 14.98
N ASN A 308 18.86 6.33 14.83
CA ASN A 308 18.14 6.99 15.91
C ASN A 308 17.89 6.07 17.12
N VAL A 309 17.61 4.79 16.86
CA VAL A 309 17.37 3.78 17.90
C VAL A 309 18.54 2.80 17.97
N GLY A 310 19.16 2.68 19.15
CA GLY A 310 20.23 1.71 19.38
C GLY A 310 19.71 0.26 19.34
N GLU A 311 20.51 -0.66 18.78
CA GLU A 311 20.08 -2.05 18.56
C GLU A 311 19.56 -2.79 19.80
N PRO A 312 20.18 -2.67 21.01
CA PRO A 312 19.66 -3.34 22.19
C PRO A 312 18.25 -2.85 22.58
N LEU A 313 18.02 -1.53 22.49
CA LEU A 313 16.71 -0.95 22.76
C LEU A 313 15.70 -1.38 21.69
N LEU A 314 16.08 -1.36 20.41
CA LEU A 314 15.23 -1.82 19.32
C LEU A 314 14.78 -3.28 19.53
N ASP A 315 15.72 -4.17 19.85
CA ASP A 315 15.43 -5.59 20.11
C ASP A 315 14.45 -5.79 21.28
N TYR A 316 14.60 -4.99 22.34
CA TYR A 316 13.68 -4.93 23.46
C TYR A 316 12.29 -4.42 23.05
N LEU A 317 12.22 -3.33 22.30
CA LEU A 317 10.95 -2.72 21.90
C LEU A 317 10.13 -3.59 20.94
N LEU A 318 10.78 -4.32 20.03
CA LEU A 318 10.11 -5.28 19.13
C LEU A 318 9.42 -6.43 19.88
N ARG A 319 9.81 -6.68 21.14
CA ARG A 319 9.19 -7.67 22.04
C ARG A 319 8.24 -7.06 23.06
N SER A 320 8.04 -5.74 23.00
CA SER A 320 7.18 -4.98 23.90
C SER A 320 5.78 -4.76 23.30
N ASN A 321 4.97 -3.90 23.91
CA ASN A 321 3.54 -3.74 23.60
C ASN A 321 3.23 -2.86 22.38
N PHE A 322 4.17 -2.66 21.45
CA PHE A 322 3.87 -1.98 20.18
C PHE A 322 2.90 -2.82 19.33
N ASP A 323 1.95 -2.15 18.69
CA ASP A 323 0.95 -2.82 17.85
C ASP A 323 1.45 -3.10 16.44
N MET A 324 2.39 -2.28 15.96
CA MET A 324 2.93 -2.38 14.61
C MET A 324 4.30 -1.73 14.49
N LEU A 325 5.03 -2.14 13.47
CA LEU A 325 6.31 -1.61 13.05
C LEU A 325 6.14 -0.88 11.72
N GLU A 326 6.64 0.35 11.66
CA GLU A 326 6.93 1.02 10.39
C GLU A 326 8.09 0.27 9.73
N LEU A 327 7.76 -0.69 8.88
CA LEU A 327 8.75 -1.56 8.24
C LEU A 327 9.40 -0.87 7.05
N VAL A 328 8.61 -0.06 6.37
CA VAL A 328 9.02 0.70 5.21
C VAL A 328 8.69 2.14 5.50
N SER A 329 9.75 2.94 5.55
CA SER A 329 9.72 4.38 5.79
C SER A 329 9.87 5.12 4.48
N GLY A 330 9.33 6.33 4.41
CA GLY A 330 9.45 7.14 3.21
C GLY A 330 10.77 7.88 3.17
N ASP A 331 11.83 7.19 2.78
CA ASP A 331 13.08 7.81 2.35
C ASP A 331 12.96 8.30 0.89
N ASN A 332 13.68 9.37 0.54
CA ASN A 332 13.86 9.72 -0.87
C ASN A 332 14.92 8.84 -1.54
N TRP A 333 15.02 8.93 -2.88
CA TRP A 333 15.93 8.08 -3.66
C TRP A 333 17.41 8.17 -3.24
N GLU A 334 17.87 9.36 -2.86
CA GLU A 334 19.26 9.54 -2.46
C GLU A 334 19.51 8.97 -1.06
N GLU A 335 18.56 9.13 -0.14
CA GLU A 335 18.62 8.55 1.22
C GLU A 335 18.67 7.01 1.19
N ILE A 336 17.82 6.37 0.38
CA ILE A 336 17.81 4.92 0.21
C ILE A 336 19.18 4.41 -0.23
N ARG A 337 19.81 5.10 -1.20
CA ARG A 337 21.14 4.72 -1.72
C ARG A 337 22.28 4.96 -0.75
N GLN A 338 22.07 5.83 0.24
CA GLN A 338 23.09 6.19 1.21
C GLN A 338 23.04 5.29 2.45
N TYR A 339 21.83 4.89 2.87
CA TYR A 339 21.63 4.30 4.19
C TYR A 339 20.93 2.92 4.19
N ASP A 340 20.38 2.47 3.06
CA ASP A 340 19.73 1.16 2.91
C ASP A 340 18.64 0.85 3.99
N GLN A 341 17.99 1.89 4.55
CA GLN A 341 17.15 1.77 5.77
C GLN A 341 16.02 0.74 5.62
N ASN A 342 15.22 0.84 4.56
CA ASN A 342 14.12 -0.09 4.30
C ASN A 342 14.61 -1.54 4.12
N ALA A 343 15.79 -1.74 3.50
CA ALA A 343 16.37 -3.07 3.33
C ALA A 343 16.83 -3.66 4.69
N LEU A 344 17.45 -2.83 5.54
CA LEU A 344 17.82 -3.22 6.91
C LEU A 344 16.58 -3.53 7.77
N GLN A 345 15.53 -2.70 7.69
CA GLN A 345 14.25 -2.92 8.37
C GLN A 345 13.61 -4.24 7.95
N ALA A 346 13.53 -4.50 6.64
CA ALA A 346 12.99 -5.75 6.10
C ALA A 346 13.78 -6.97 6.55
N ALA A 347 15.12 -6.93 6.47
CA ALA A 347 15.98 -8.02 6.90
C ALA A 347 15.89 -8.27 8.42
N MET A 348 15.89 -7.21 9.22
CA MET A 348 15.72 -7.27 10.67
C MET A 348 14.40 -7.94 11.03
N TRP A 349 13.29 -7.47 10.46
CA TRP A 349 11.96 -8.01 10.76
C TRP A 349 11.87 -9.50 10.43
N GLN A 350 12.35 -9.92 9.25
CA GLN A 350 12.39 -11.33 8.86
C GLN A 350 13.23 -12.17 9.81
N ASN A 351 14.38 -11.67 10.25
CA ASN A 351 15.20 -12.36 11.23
C ASN A 351 14.48 -12.50 12.58
N LYS A 352 13.80 -11.44 13.05
CA LYS A 352 13.04 -11.47 14.31
C LYS A 352 11.83 -12.41 14.26
N LEU A 353 11.21 -12.59 13.09
CA LEU A 353 10.21 -13.64 12.89
C LEU A 353 10.78 -15.05 13.13
N MET A 354 12.02 -15.33 12.72
CA MET A 354 12.67 -16.63 12.98
C MET A 354 12.97 -16.84 14.47
N GLU A 355 13.19 -15.76 15.22
CA GLU A 355 13.37 -15.77 16.68
C GLU A 355 12.04 -15.86 17.45
N GLY A 356 10.90 -15.92 16.77
CA GLY A 356 9.57 -16.02 17.39
C GLY A 356 8.93 -14.67 17.76
N VAL A 357 9.57 -13.55 17.46
CA VAL A 357 8.97 -12.21 17.59
C VAL A 357 7.89 -12.06 16.52
N ARG A 358 6.73 -11.52 16.87
CA ARG A 358 5.58 -11.35 15.97
C ARG A 358 5.05 -9.93 16.09
N ILE A 359 5.69 -9.00 15.39
CA ILE A 359 5.19 -7.63 15.26
C ILE A 359 4.58 -7.45 13.85
N PRO A 360 3.32 -6.99 13.77
CA PRO A 360 2.71 -6.58 12.50
C PRO A 360 3.50 -5.46 11.83
N VAL A 361 3.39 -5.36 10.51
CA VAL A 361 4.16 -4.41 9.70
C VAL A 361 3.26 -3.57 8.83
N VAL A 362 3.66 -2.32 8.67
CA VAL A 362 2.99 -1.31 7.87
C VAL A 362 4.02 -0.50 7.07
N GLY A 363 3.57 0.09 5.97
CA GLY A 363 4.39 0.95 5.11
C GLY A 363 3.80 2.35 5.11
N ILE A 364 4.65 3.35 5.32
CA ILE A 364 4.20 4.71 5.58
C ILE A 364 5.21 5.70 4.98
N SER A 365 4.76 6.91 4.61
CA SER A 365 5.62 7.85 3.88
C SER A 365 6.45 8.81 4.74
N ASP A 366 6.06 9.06 5.99
CA ASP A 366 6.69 10.08 6.85
C ASP A 366 6.93 11.41 6.11
N THR A 367 5.99 11.78 5.24
CA THR A 367 6.26 12.83 4.28
C THR A 367 5.96 14.21 4.84
N HIS A 368 6.86 15.14 4.53
CA HIS A 368 6.81 16.53 4.96
C HIS A 368 6.40 17.49 3.81
N GLY A 369 6.10 16.94 2.63
CA GLY A 369 5.73 17.75 1.47
C GLY A 369 5.06 16.93 0.38
N MET A 370 3.77 17.16 0.17
CA MET A 370 2.95 16.31 -0.71
C MET A 370 3.23 16.51 -2.20
N GLU A 371 3.67 17.71 -2.59
CA GLU A 371 3.94 18.05 -4.00
C GLU A 371 5.44 18.13 -4.32
N ARG A 372 6.28 18.14 -3.28
CA ARG A 372 7.73 18.40 -3.40
C ARG A 372 8.58 17.23 -2.95
N SER A 373 7.98 16.24 -2.30
CA SER A 373 8.67 15.02 -1.90
C SER A 373 8.38 13.89 -2.87
N GLU A 374 9.42 13.11 -3.16
CA GLU A 374 9.29 11.83 -3.84
C GLU A 374 8.70 10.73 -2.94
N GLN A 375 8.52 10.98 -1.64
CA GLN A 375 8.05 9.99 -0.67
C GLN A 375 6.52 9.82 -0.73
N PHE A 376 5.79 10.93 -0.86
CA PHE A 376 4.33 10.91 -0.78
C PHE A 376 3.70 10.03 -1.87
N GLY A 377 2.76 9.18 -1.47
CA GLY A 377 2.05 8.25 -2.34
C GLY A 377 2.88 7.05 -2.82
N ARG A 378 4.16 6.95 -2.46
CA ARG A 378 5.05 5.83 -2.84
C ARG A 378 5.24 4.80 -1.73
N TYR A 379 4.87 5.15 -0.51
CA TYR A 379 4.94 4.28 0.65
C TYR A 379 3.57 4.26 1.30
N PHE A 380 3.00 3.07 1.45
CA PHE A 380 1.64 2.94 1.96
C PHE A 380 1.38 1.54 2.50
N THR A 381 0.28 1.43 3.21
CA THR A 381 -0.24 0.19 3.76
C THR A 381 -1.45 -0.25 2.97
N VAL A 382 -1.53 -1.54 2.64
CA VAL A 382 -2.78 -2.17 2.20
C VAL A 382 -3.30 -3.03 3.35
N CYS A 383 -4.39 -2.59 3.97
CA CYS A 383 -5.06 -3.25 5.08
C CYS A 383 -6.23 -4.09 4.57
N PHE A 384 -6.34 -5.35 5.02
CA PHE A 384 -7.40 -6.26 4.63
C PHE A 384 -8.45 -6.32 5.75
N ALA A 385 -9.55 -5.61 5.57
CA ALA A 385 -10.58 -5.44 6.60
C ALA A 385 -11.99 -5.50 5.98
N PRO A 386 -13.05 -5.83 6.76
CA PRO A 386 -14.41 -5.89 6.24
C PRO A 386 -14.95 -4.50 5.83
N SER A 387 -14.50 -3.43 6.48
CA SER A 387 -14.75 -2.05 6.09
C SER A 387 -13.55 -1.17 6.42
N ALA A 388 -13.54 0.06 5.89
CA ALA A 388 -12.56 1.09 6.22
C ALA A 388 -12.84 1.78 7.57
N ASP A 389 -13.76 1.28 8.39
CA ASP A 389 -14.05 1.87 9.71
C ASP A 389 -12.89 1.60 10.69
N LEU A 390 -12.68 2.53 11.63
CA LEU A 390 -11.49 2.57 12.46
C LEU A 390 -11.21 1.24 13.18
N ASP A 391 -12.18 0.70 13.91
CA ASP A 391 -12.02 -0.54 14.68
C ASP A 391 -11.62 -1.72 13.79
N ASN A 392 -12.18 -1.79 12.58
CA ASN A 392 -11.89 -2.85 11.62
C ASN A 392 -10.47 -2.73 11.05
N LEU A 393 -10.04 -1.51 10.72
CA LEU A 393 -8.67 -1.23 10.27
C LEU A 393 -7.66 -1.55 11.40
N GLN A 394 -7.94 -1.08 12.61
CA GLN A 394 -7.08 -1.31 13.76
C GLN A 394 -6.95 -2.81 14.07
N GLN A 395 -8.06 -3.55 14.08
CA GLN A 395 -8.04 -5.01 14.29
C GLN A 395 -7.24 -5.72 13.19
N ALA A 396 -7.45 -5.35 11.92
CA ALA A 396 -6.73 -5.94 10.80
C ALA A 396 -5.22 -5.68 10.89
N MET A 397 -4.78 -4.45 11.18
CA MET A 397 -3.37 -4.12 11.38
C MET A 397 -2.75 -4.90 12.55
N LYS A 398 -3.38 -4.89 13.73
CA LYS A 398 -2.90 -5.63 14.91
C LYS A 398 -2.77 -7.13 14.68
N SER A 399 -3.62 -7.70 13.82
CA SER A 399 -3.61 -9.13 13.50
C SER A 399 -2.64 -9.50 12.37
N GLY A 400 -1.91 -8.53 11.81
CA GLY A 400 -1.02 -8.76 10.67
C GLY A 400 -1.76 -8.94 9.34
N MET A 401 -3.05 -8.55 9.27
CA MET A 401 -3.85 -8.50 8.04
C MET A 401 -3.59 -7.20 7.28
N ALA A 402 -2.32 -6.88 7.10
CA ALA A 402 -1.84 -5.73 6.35
C ALA A 402 -0.51 -6.06 5.65
N VAL A 403 -0.19 -5.30 4.61
CA VAL A 403 1.13 -5.33 3.97
C VAL A 403 1.69 -3.92 3.85
N ALA A 404 3.00 -3.80 4.02
CA ALA A 404 3.77 -2.61 3.72
C ALA A 404 4.16 -2.61 2.23
N VAL A 405 4.00 -1.47 1.55
CA VAL A 405 4.33 -1.33 0.14
C VAL A 405 5.28 -0.16 -0.05
N GLU A 406 6.34 -0.35 -0.83
CA GLU A 406 7.16 0.72 -1.41
C GLU A 406 7.19 0.65 -2.93
N THR A 407 7.11 1.81 -3.57
CA THR A 407 7.24 2.01 -5.02
C THR A 407 8.23 3.13 -5.31
N VAL A 408 9.50 2.92 -4.96
CA VAL A 408 10.58 3.91 -5.16
C VAL A 408 10.65 4.33 -6.63
N ARG A 409 10.67 5.63 -6.95
CA ARG A 409 10.66 6.18 -8.34
C ARG A 409 9.48 5.74 -9.23
N GLY A 410 8.39 5.24 -8.67
CA GLY A 410 7.31 4.62 -9.46
C GLY A 410 7.75 3.32 -10.14
N ASP A 411 8.84 2.71 -9.65
CA ASP A 411 9.30 1.37 -10.01
C ASP A 411 8.25 0.33 -9.58
N ARG A 412 8.50 -0.92 -9.94
CA ARG A 412 7.76 -2.08 -9.51
C ARG A 412 7.61 -2.07 -7.98
N PRO A 413 6.39 -2.22 -7.45
CA PRO A 413 6.17 -2.28 -6.01
C PRO A 413 6.93 -3.45 -5.38
N LEU A 414 7.52 -3.19 -4.22
CA LEU A 414 7.96 -4.19 -3.27
C LEU A 414 6.92 -4.26 -2.15
N VAL A 415 6.58 -5.48 -1.74
CA VAL A 415 5.48 -5.73 -0.80
C VAL A 415 6.00 -6.64 0.30
N TYR A 416 5.75 -6.25 1.55
CA TYR A 416 6.21 -6.95 2.74
C TYR A 416 5.05 -7.27 3.68
N GLY A 417 5.07 -8.46 4.27
CA GLY A 417 4.02 -8.97 5.13
C GLY A 417 3.96 -10.49 5.06
N SER A 418 2.83 -11.10 5.44
CA SER A 418 2.70 -12.56 5.31
C SER A 418 2.76 -12.99 3.84
N TRP A 419 3.41 -14.11 3.56
CA TRP A 419 3.57 -14.62 2.19
C TRP A 419 2.25 -14.70 1.42
N ARG A 420 1.18 -15.12 2.10
CA ARG A 420 -0.19 -15.17 1.57
C ARG A 420 -0.66 -13.81 1.07
N LEU A 421 -0.55 -12.78 1.92
CA LEU A 421 -1.00 -11.42 1.58
C LEU A 421 -0.08 -10.76 0.54
N VAL A 422 1.23 -11.02 0.56
CA VAL A 422 2.17 -10.52 -0.45
C VAL A 422 1.77 -10.98 -1.86
N LYS A 423 1.41 -12.25 -2.04
CA LYS A 423 0.92 -12.76 -3.34
C LYS A 423 -0.34 -12.03 -3.80
N TYR A 424 -1.30 -11.85 -2.89
CA TYR A 424 -2.58 -11.24 -3.22
C TYR A 424 -2.45 -9.73 -3.48
N ALA A 425 -1.68 -9.01 -2.66
CA ALA A 425 -1.41 -7.59 -2.84
C ALA A 425 -0.72 -7.29 -4.18
N HIS A 426 0.21 -8.13 -4.64
CA HIS A 426 0.79 -7.98 -5.97
C HIS A 426 -0.21 -8.15 -7.13
N PHE A 427 -1.25 -8.97 -6.94
CA PHE A 427 -2.36 -9.03 -7.88
C PHE A 427 -3.19 -7.75 -7.81
N LEU A 428 -3.57 -7.30 -6.61
CA LEU A 428 -4.36 -6.10 -6.42
C LEU A 428 -3.71 -4.86 -7.04
N LEU A 429 -2.40 -4.67 -6.82
CA LEU A 429 -1.61 -3.55 -7.38
C LEU A 429 -1.58 -3.50 -8.91
N LYS A 430 -1.93 -4.60 -9.61
CA LYS A 430 -1.92 -4.68 -11.07
C LYS A 430 -3.32 -4.72 -11.70
N GLU A 431 -4.26 -5.34 -10.99
CA GLU A 431 -5.55 -5.72 -11.56
C GLU A 431 -6.74 -4.95 -10.97
N VAL A 432 -6.57 -4.33 -9.80
CA VAL A 432 -7.68 -3.71 -9.04
C VAL A 432 -7.37 -2.27 -8.65
N LEU A 433 -6.24 -2.05 -7.96
CA LEU A 433 -5.86 -0.75 -7.43
C LEU A 433 -5.62 0.33 -8.50
N PRO A 434 -5.15 0.04 -9.73
CA PRO A 434 -5.04 1.08 -10.74
C PRO A 434 -6.38 1.71 -11.12
N GLN A 435 -7.45 0.92 -11.23
CA GLN A 435 -8.79 1.41 -11.52
C GLN A 435 -9.44 2.07 -10.29
N HIS A 436 -9.13 1.57 -9.10
CA HIS A 436 -9.49 2.22 -7.84
C HIS A 436 -8.88 3.63 -7.74
N ASP A 437 -7.58 3.74 -7.97
CA ASP A 437 -6.82 4.97 -7.81
C ASP A 437 -7.28 6.05 -8.81
N GLU A 438 -7.76 5.69 -10.00
CA GLU A 438 -8.41 6.63 -10.93
C GLU A 438 -9.68 7.27 -10.34
N LEU A 439 -10.52 6.47 -9.68
CA LEU A 439 -11.74 6.99 -9.05
C LEU A 439 -11.40 7.93 -7.89
N CYS A 440 -10.39 7.55 -7.10
CA CYS A 440 -9.89 8.35 -5.99
C CYS A 440 -9.21 9.63 -6.49
N TYR A 441 -8.51 9.58 -7.62
CA TYR A 441 -7.88 10.73 -8.25
C TYR A 441 -8.89 11.81 -8.60
N GLU A 442 -10.02 11.44 -9.22
CA GLU A 442 -11.10 12.36 -9.54
C GLU A 442 -11.72 12.98 -8.28
N GLU A 443 -11.98 12.17 -7.25
CA GLU A 443 -12.52 12.62 -5.98
C GLU A 443 -11.55 13.57 -5.25
N GLY A 444 -10.28 13.20 -5.14
CA GLY A 444 -9.24 14.01 -4.50
C GLY A 444 -9.03 15.35 -5.19
N ARG A 445 -9.15 15.43 -6.52
CA ARG A 445 -9.13 16.70 -7.25
C ARG A 445 -10.28 17.62 -6.84
N LEU A 446 -11.48 17.07 -6.67
CA LEU A 446 -12.65 17.83 -6.20
C LEU A 446 -12.50 18.23 -4.73
N MET A 447 -11.92 17.37 -3.89
CA MET A 447 -11.58 17.72 -2.50
C MET A 447 -10.65 18.93 -2.44
N LEU A 448 -9.62 18.99 -3.29
CA LEU A 448 -8.72 20.15 -3.37
C LEU A 448 -9.43 21.42 -3.85
N GLN A 449 -10.35 21.32 -4.80
CA GLN A 449 -11.18 22.46 -5.23
C GLN A 449 -12.08 22.96 -4.10
N TYR A 450 -12.70 22.03 -3.36
CA TYR A 450 -13.49 22.35 -2.18
C TYR A 450 -12.63 23.05 -1.11
N ALA A 451 -11.43 22.54 -0.83
CA ALA A 451 -10.47 23.16 0.08
C ALA A 451 -10.03 24.56 -0.37
N ALA A 452 -10.00 24.82 -1.68
CA ALA A 452 -9.73 26.14 -2.26
C ALA A 452 -10.94 27.08 -2.26
N GLY A 453 -12.10 26.64 -1.78
CA GLY A 453 -13.33 27.44 -1.65
C GLY A 453 -14.23 27.43 -2.88
N ASP A 454 -14.11 26.46 -3.78
CA ASP A 454 -15.05 26.30 -4.91
C ASP A 454 -16.41 25.77 -4.41
N PRO A 455 -17.50 26.57 -4.51
CA PRO A 455 -18.81 26.18 -3.99
C PRO A 455 -19.46 25.04 -4.79
N SER A 456 -19.03 24.78 -6.03
CA SER A 456 -19.57 23.71 -6.87
C SER A 456 -19.01 22.32 -6.54
N ALA A 457 -17.86 22.27 -5.87
CA ALA A 457 -17.13 21.02 -5.60
C ALA A 457 -17.92 20.06 -4.70
N ALA A 458 -18.68 20.56 -3.73
CA ALA A 458 -19.45 19.73 -2.80
C ALA A 458 -20.55 18.90 -3.49
N GLU A 459 -21.26 19.50 -4.44
CA GLU A 459 -22.29 18.81 -5.23
C GLU A 459 -21.65 17.71 -6.09
N LEU A 460 -20.52 18.02 -6.74
CA LEU A 460 -19.77 17.06 -7.55
C LEU A 460 -19.22 15.90 -6.72
N LEU A 461 -18.68 16.16 -5.52
CA LEU A 461 -18.27 15.11 -4.58
C LEU A 461 -19.45 14.19 -4.23
N GLY A 462 -20.64 14.76 -4.02
CA GLY A 462 -21.86 13.98 -3.75
C GLY A 462 -22.21 13.00 -4.88
N ALA A 463 -21.96 13.38 -6.14
CA ALA A 463 -22.17 12.51 -7.29
C ALA A 463 -21.09 11.42 -7.45
N MET A 464 -19.89 11.62 -6.88
CA MET A 464 -18.76 10.69 -6.99
C MET A 464 -18.68 9.68 -5.84
N ARG A 465 -19.27 10.00 -4.69
CA ARG A 465 -19.27 9.15 -3.50
C ARG A 465 -19.72 7.71 -3.78
N GLY A 466 -19.02 6.74 -3.21
CA GLY A 466 -19.33 5.31 -3.28
C GLY A 466 -18.91 4.62 -4.58
N ARG A 467 -18.23 5.33 -5.50
CA ARG A 467 -17.75 4.72 -6.76
C ARG A 467 -16.72 3.62 -6.51
N VAL A 468 -15.86 3.76 -5.50
CA VAL A 468 -14.91 2.71 -5.09
C VAL A 468 -15.64 1.48 -4.56
N ALA A 469 -16.62 1.65 -3.68
CA ALA A 469 -17.42 0.54 -3.17
C ALA A 469 -18.12 -0.22 -4.30
N LYS A 470 -18.72 0.51 -5.25
CA LYS A 470 -19.36 -0.08 -6.45
C LYS A 470 -18.37 -0.83 -7.36
N LEU A 471 -17.13 -0.34 -7.47
CA LEU A 471 -16.06 -1.04 -8.20
C LEU A 471 -15.76 -2.39 -7.53
N TYR A 472 -15.59 -2.41 -6.20
CA TYR A 472 -15.35 -3.64 -5.44
C TYR A 472 -16.53 -4.62 -5.54
N ASP A 473 -17.77 -4.15 -5.47
CA ASP A 473 -18.98 -4.98 -5.66
C ASP A 473 -19.07 -5.60 -7.06
N THR A 474 -18.44 -4.97 -8.06
CA THR A 474 -18.38 -5.47 -9.43
C THR A 474 -17.27 -6.51 -9.60
N TYR A 475 -16.13 -6.31 -8.94
CA TYR A 475 -14.95 -7.15 -9.08
C TYR A 475 -14.98 -8.39 -8.19
N TRP A 476 -15.74 -8.40 -7.11
CA TRP A 476 -15.94 -9.58 -6.27
C TRP A 476 -17.05 -10.47 -6.82
N MET A 477 -16.81 -11.78 -6.79
CA MET A 477 -17.83 -12.79 -7.03
C MET A 477 -19.02 -12.60 -6.08
N LYS A 478 -20.23 -12.70 -6.62
CA LYS A 478 -21.47 -12.58 -5.85
C LYS A 478 -21.83 -13.88 -5.15
#